data_AF-A0A5B9WND4-F1
#
_entry.id   AF-A0A5B9WND4-F1
#
_cell.length_a   1.000
_cell.length_b   1.000
_cell.length_c   1.000
_cell.angle_alpha   90.00
_cell.angle_beta   90.00
_cell.angle_gamma   90.00
#
_symmetry.space_group_name_H-M   'P 1'
#
loop_
_entity.id
_entity.type
_entity.pdbx_description
1 polymer ?
#
loop_
_entity_poly.entity_id
_entity_poly.type
_entity_poly.pdbx_seq_one_letter_code
_entity_poly.pdbx_strand_id
1 'polypeptide(L)' 'MKDNQGVDFIGMIKDRFNMLINWMKPSPRDPAVLAILKLILKIPVFVLLLALSPVIMIILFFVFLAAF' A
#
# COMPACT_ATOMS: atom_id res chain seq x y z
N MET A 1 -4.21 -32.83 5.83
CA MET A 1 -4.95 -31.56 5.60
C MET A 1 -4.17 -30.42 6.25
N LYS A 2 -3.12 -29.90 5.60
CA LYS A 2 -2.31 -28.80 6.14
C LYS A 2 -1.48 -28.12 5.04
N ASP A 3 -2.11 -27.65 3.95
CA ASP A 3 -1.44 -26.84 2.91
C ASP A 3 -2.30 -25.65 2.40
N ASN A 4 -3.62 -25.68 2.55
CA ASN A 4 -4.51 -24.61 2.05
C ASN A 4 -4.31 -23.23 2.71
N GLN A 5 -3.88 -23.17 3.98
CA GLN A 5 -3.78 -21.90 4.72
C GLN A 5 -2.72 -20.93 4.15
N GLY A 6 -1.64 -21.47 3.58
CA GLY A 6 -0.58 -20.64 2.96
C GLY A 6 -1.01 -20.06 1.62
N VAL A 7 -1.80 -20.79 0.85
CA VAL A 7 -2.36 -20.34 -0.43
C VAL A 7 -3.42 -19.26 -0.20
N ASP A 8 -4.26 -19.43 0.83
CA ASP A 8 -5.30 -18.47 1.22
C ASP A 8 -4.72 -17.11 1.62
N PHE A 9 -3.65 -17.10 2.42
CA PHE A 9 -3.02 -15.85 2.88
C PHE A 9 -2.34 -15.08 1.74
N ILE A 10 -1.61 -15.77 0.86
CA ILE A 10 -0.95 -15.14 -0.29
C ILE A 10 -1.99 -14.63 -1.30
N GLY A 11 -3.09 -15.36 -1.50
CA GLY A 11 -4.23 -14.89 -2.29
C GLY A 11 -4.82 -13.61 -1.71
N MET A 12 -5.08 -13.60 -0.40
CA MET A 12 -5.62 -12.42 0.29
C MET A 12 -4.69 -11.20 0.23
N ILE A 13 -3.37 -11.39 0.35
CA ILE A 13 -2.39 -10.30 0.16
C ILE A 13 -2.42 -9.81 -1.29
N LYS A 14 -2.41 -10.72 -2.27
CA LYS A 14 -2.47 -10.35 -3.69
C LYS A 14 -3.72 -9.55 -4.02
N ASP A 15 -4.87 -9.94 -3.49
CA ASP A 15 -6.14 -9.23 -3.71
C ASP A 15 -6.11 -7.81 -3.12
N ARG A 16 -5.58 -7.67 -1.90
CA ARG A 16 -5.37 -6.36 -1.26
C ARG A 16 -4.41 -5.47 -2.07
N PHE A 17 -3.32 -6.06 -2.58
CA PHE A 17 -2.34 -5.37 -3.42
C PHE A 17 -2.95 -4.91 -4.75
N ASN A 18 -3.69 -5.79 -5.43
CA ASN A 18 -4.37 -5.48 -6.68
C ASN A 18 -5.43 -4.38 -6.48
N MET A 19 -6.15 -4.39 -5.36
CA MET A 19 -7.09 -3.34 -5.01
C MET A 19 -6.39 -1.98 -4.83
N LEU A 20 -5.23 -1.96 -4.16
CA LEU A 20 -4.40 -0.76 -3.97
C LEU A 20 -3.85 -0.21 -5.30
N ILE A 21 -3.35 -1.09 -6.17
CA ILE A 21 -2.85 -0.72 -7.50
C ILE A 21 -3.99 -0.16 -8.37
N ASN A 22 -5.15 -0.79 -8.35
CA ASN A 22 -6.33 -0.32 -9.08
C ASN A 22 -6.84 1.01 -8.53
N TRP A 23 -6.71 1.24 -7.22
CA TRP A 23 -7.05 2.53 -6.61
C TRP A 23 -6.06 3.64 -6.99
N MET A 24 -4.77 3.33 -7.17
CA MET A 24 -3.77 4.30 -7.62
C MET A 24 -3.83 4.60 -9.12
N LYS A 25 -4.40 3.71 -9.94
CA LYS A 25 -4.54 3.95 -11.38
C LYS A 25 -5.38 5.22 -11.64
N PRO A 26 -4.89 6.18 -12.43
CA PRO A 26 -5.71 7.31 -12.88
C PRO A 26 -6.82 6.79 -13.79
N SER A 27 -8.03 7.35 -13.65
CA SER A 27 -9.16 6.99 -14.51
C SER A 27 -8.88 7.48 -15.93
N PRO A 28 -8.92 6.62 -16.96
CA PRO A 28 -8.70 7.03 -18.35
C PRO A 28 -9.83 7.93 -18.89
N ARG A 29 -10.92 8.10 -18.13
CA ARG A 29 -12.05 8.96 -18.46
C ARG A 29 -11.92 10.40 -17.94
N ASP A 30 -10.94 10.67 -17.06
CA ASP A 30 -10.73 12.01 -16.51
C ASP A 30 -9.82 12.84 -17.42
N PRO A 31 -10.07 14.15 -17.59
CA PRO A 31 -9.12 15.07 -18.19
C PRO A 31 -7.76 14.98 -17.47
N ALA A 32 -6.65 15.10 -18.22
CA ALA A 32 -5.29 14.92 -17.69
C ALA A 32 -5.03 15.73 -16.39
N VAL A 33 -5.58 16.94 -16.31
CA VAL A 33 -5.47 17.83 -15.14
C VAL A 33 -6.18 17.25 -13.90
N LEU A 34 -7.38 16.71 -14.06
CA LEU A 34 -8.15 16.08 -12.98
C LEU A 34 -7.49 14.77 -12.52
N ALA A 35 -6.87 14.02 -13.44
CA ALA A 35 -6.12 12.82 -13.11
C ALA A 35 -4.89 13.13 -12.23
N ILE A 36 -4.12 14.17 -12.59
CA ILE A 36 -2.95 14.62 -11.82
C ILE A 36 -3.38 15.15 -10.44
N LEU A 37 -4.45 15.93 -10.37
CA LEU A 37 -4.95 16.47 -9.10
C LEU A 37 -5.40 15.34 -8.15
N LYS A 38 -6.11 14.33 -8.68
CA LYS A 38 -6.51 13.14 -7.90
C LYS A 38 -5.29 12.32 -7.46
N LEU A 39 -4.26 12.21 -8.30
CA LEU A 39 -3.04 11.50 -7.97
C LEU A 39 -2.28 12.19 -6.82
N ILE A 40 -2.13 13.52 -6.90
CA ILE A 40 -1.53 14.34 -5.83
C ILE A 40 -2.30 14.18 -4.52
N LEU A 41 -3.64 14.09 -4.56
CA LEU A 41 -4.43 13.89 -3.34
C LEU A 41 -4.31 12.47 -2.76
N LYS A 42 -4.09 11.47 -3.61
CA LYS A 42 -3.96 10.05 -3.23
C LYS A 42 -2.56 9.70 -2.70
N ILE A 43 -1.51 10.37 -3.17
CA ILE A 43 -0.12 10.13 -2.74
C ILE A 43 0.05 10.29 -1.22
N PRO A 44 -0.38 11.37 -0.55
CA PRO A 44 -0.26 11.53 0.90
C PRO A 44 -0.95 10.40 1.66
N VAL A 45 -2.14 10.00 1.21
CA VAL A 45 -2.90 8.89 1.81
C VAL A 45 -2.14 7.57 1.64
N PHE A 46 -1.54 7.34 0.47
CA PHE A 46 -0.70 6.18 0.21
C PHE A 46 0.56 6.17 1.09
N VAL A 47 1.24 7.31 1.24
CA VAL A 47 2.40 7.46 2.12
C VAL A 47 2.01 7.21 3.58
N LEU A 48 0.85 7.70 4.02
CA LEU A 48 0.33 7.43 5.36
C LEU A 48 0.07 5.94 5.57
N LEU A 49 -0.58 5.27 4.61
CA LEU A 49 -0.83 3.83 4.64
C LEU A 49 0.48 3.03 4.68
N LEU A 50 1.50 3.46 3.93
CA LEU A 50 2.81 2.83 3.92
C LEU A 50 3.52 3.01 5.27
N ALA A 51 3.48 4.23 5.83
CA ALA A 51 4.08 4.57 7.11
C ALA A 51 3.40 3.86 8.29
N LEU A 52 2.08 3.68 8.23
CA LEU A 52 1.33 2.86 9.18
C LEU A 52 1.52 1.36 8.97
N SER A 53 2.18 0.94 7.88
CA SER A 53 2.41 -0.49 7.68
C SER A 53 3.28 -1.03 8.82
N PRO A 54 2.94 -2.20 9.39
CA PRO A 54 3.68 -2.78 10.50
C PRO A 54 5.18 -2.91 10.21
N VAL A 55 5.53 -3.12 8.94
CA VAL A 55 6.92 -3.25 8.48
C VAL A 55 7.70 -1.96 8.65
N ILE A 56 7.13 -0.80 8.29
CA ILE A 56 7.82 0.49 8.44
C ILE A 56 7.98 0.86 9.91
N MET A 57 6.98 0.58 10.76
CA MET A 57 7.12 0.78 12.21
C MET A 57 8.24 -0.09 12.80
N ILE A 58 8.35 -1.35 12.38
CA ILE A 58 9.43 -2.24 12.83
C ILE A 58 10.80 -1.70 12.40
N ILE A 59 10.94 -1.25 11.15
CA ILE A 59 12.19 -0.67 10.66
C ILE A 59 12.55 0.59 11.46
N LEU A 60 11.61 1.50 11.68
CA LEU A 60 11.82 2.71 12.48
C LEU A 60 12.22 2.39 13.92
N PHE A 61 11.61 1.37 14.52
CA PHE A 61 11.96 0.91 15.86
C PHE A 61 13.39 0.39 15.94
N PHE A 62 13.83 -0.43 14.97
CA PHE A 62 15.22 -0.88 14.90
C PHE A 62 16.21 0.26 14.66
N VAL A 63 15.87 1.22 13.81
CA VAL A 63 16.71 2.41 13.58
C VAL A 63 16.82 3.23 14.87
N PHE A 64 15.72 3.41 15.60
CA PHE A 64 15.72 4.10 16.88
C PHE A 64 16.60 3.38 17.92
N LEU A 65 16.46 2.05 18.04
CA LEU A 65 17.31 1.23 18.93
C LEU A 65 18.79 1.21 18.52
N ALA A 66 19.12 1.38 17.23
CA ALA A 66 20.51 1.42 16.78
C ALA A 66 21.14 2.81 16.99
N ALA A 67 20.32 3.86 17.05
CA ALA A 67 20.76 5.24 17.22
C ALA A 67 20.89 5.68 18.69
N PHE A 68 20.29 4.95 19.63
CA PHE A 68 20.30 5.19 21.08
C PHE A 68 21.00 4.03 21.81
#